data_AF-A0A7V1X0L4-F1
#
_entry.id   AF-A0A7V1X0L4-F1
#
_cell.length_a   1.000
_cell.length_b   1.000
_cell.length_c   1.000
_cell.angle_alpha   90.00
_cell.angle_beta   90.00
_cell.angle_gamma   90.00
#
_symmetry.space_group_name_H-M   'P 1'
#
loop_
_entity.id
_entity.type
_entity.pdbx_description
1 polymer ?
#
loop_
_entity_poly.entity_id
_entity_poly.type
_entity_poly.pdbx_seq_one_letter_code
_entity_poly.pdbx_strand_id
1 'polypeptide(L)'
;MRYLLILACCLPLRHLHLTSSFGYRVHPVTGKWALHSGIDLSARSDTVFCILNGVVRKAGYDTRLGLYIKVDHGSGVWSTYGHLSQSWVMAMDTLSEAQPIGITGATGRVTGEHLHFSVQFRQRYLNPLLFLQKILTPNQITKEP
;
A
#
# COMPACT_ATOMS: atom_id res chain seq x y z
N MET A 1 -2.07 32.78 -6.74
CA MET A 1 -1.48 31.64 -7.49
C MET A 1 -1.64 30.38 -6.67
N ARG A 2 -2.56 29.49 -7.04
CA ARG A 2 -2.78 28.21 -6.38
C ARG A 2 -2.04 27.17 -7.22
N TYR A 3 -0.91 26.65 -6.73
CA TYR A 3 -0.19 25.60 -7.43
C TYR A 3 -1.06 24.34 -7.45
N LEU A 4 -1.49 23.93 -8.64
CA LEU A 4 -2.07 22.61 -8.85
C LEU A 4 -0.90 21.63 -8.80
N LEU A 5 -0.58 21.13 -7.60
CA LEU A 5 0.31 19.99 -7.44
C LEU A 5 -0.40 18.79 -8.07
N ILE A 6 -0.07 18.50 -9.33
CA ILE A 6 -0.35 17.19 -9.92
C ILE A 6 0.52 16.22 -9.13
N LEU A 7 -0.07 15.58 -8.13
CA LEU A 7 0.56 14.45 -7.45
C LEU A 7 0.66 13.33 -8.49
N ALA A 8 1.85 13.17 -9.08
CA ALA A 8 2.17 11.99 -9.83
C ALA A 8 2.00 10.78 -8.88
N CYS A 9 1.14 9.86 -9.27
CA CYS A 9 0.82 8.68 -8.49
C CYS A 9 0.69 7.46 -9.39
N CYS A 10 0.96 6.29 -8.83
CA CYS A 10 0.80 5.02 -9.52
C CYS A 10 0.06 4.00 -8.66
N LEU A 11 -0.36 2.91 -9.30
CA LEU A 11 -0.89 1.74 -8.61
C LEU A 11 0.25 0.92 -7.99
N PRO A 12 0.02 0.24 -6.85
CA PRO A 12 1.04 -0.60 -6.22
C PRO A 12 1.38 -1.87 -7.00
N LEU A 13 0.52 -2.27 -7.95
CA LEU A 13 0.70 -3.36 -8.92
C LEU A 13 0.22 -2.87 -10.30
N ARG A 14 0.63 -3.55 -11.38
CA ARG A 14 0.16 -3.24 -12.74
C ARG A 14 -1.35 -3.43 -12.91
N HIS A 15 -1.91 -4.42 -12.23
CA HIS A 15 -3.34 -4.73 -12.24
C HIS A 15 -3.82 -4.91 -10.80
N LEU A 16 -4.98 -4.32 -10.47
CA LEU A 16 -5.61 -4.49 -9.17
C LEU A 16 -6.71 -5.53 -9.26
N HIS A 17 -6.50 -6.68 -8.61
CA HIS A 17 -7.55 -7.67 -8.38
C HIS A 17 -7.73 -7.87 -6.88
N LEU A 18 -8.76 -7.24 -6.32
CA LEU A 18 -9.05 -7.28 -4.88
C LEU A 18 -9.49 -8.68 -4.46
N THR A 19 -8.77 -9.29 -3.52
CA THR A 19 -9.15 -10.55 -2.89
C THR A 19 -9.67 -10.35 -1.47
N SER A 20 -9.25 -9.27 -0.81
CA SER A 20 -9.82 -8.91 0.48
C SER A 20 -9.90 -7.41 0.75
N SER A 21 -11.07 -6.97 1.19
CA SER A 21 -11.40 -5.56 1.45
C SER A 21 -10.86 -5.07 2.79
N PHE A 22 -10.67 -3.75 2.88
CA PHE A 22 -10.44 -3.03 4.14
C PHE A 22 -11.67 -3.05 5.04
N GLY A 23 -11.46 -3.07 6.36
CA GLY A 23 -12.53 -2.92 7.36
C GLY A 23 -12.69 -4.12 8.29
N TYR A 24 -13.70 -4.07 9.15
CA TYR A 24 -13.97 -5.15 10.11
C TYR A 24 -14.52 -6.38 9.39
N ARG A 25 -13.87 -7.52 9.61
CA ARG A 25 -14.29 -8.83 9.11
C ARG A 25 -13.94 -9.92 10.09
N VAL A 26 -14.54 -11.10 9.91
CA VAL A 26 -14.08 -12.32 10.59
C VAL A 26 -12.71 -12.69 10.01
N HIS A 27 -11.70 -12.78 10.87
CA HIS A 27 -10.34 -13.11 10.47
C HIS A 27 -10.29 -14.58 9.99
N PRO A 28 -9.78 -14.88 8.78
CA PRO A 28 -9.87 -16.21 8.18
C PRO A 28 -9.15 -17.31 8.97
N VAL A 29 -8.02 -16.97 9.61
CA VAL A 29 -7.26 -17.91 10.44
C VAL A 29 -7.79 -18.06 11.88
N THR A 30 -8.27 -17.00 12.54
CA THR A 30 -8.64 -17.08 13.97
C THR A 30 -10.15 -17.20 14.22
N GLY A 31 -10.99 -16.95 13.22
CA GLY A 31 -12.45 -16.90 13.37
C GLY A 31 -12.97 -15.71 14.20
N LYS A 32 -12.11 -14.75 14.59
CA LYS A 32 -12.50 -13.60 15.42
C LYS A 32 -12.74 -12.35 14.57
N TRP A 33 -13.65 -11.48 15.01
CA TRP A 33 -13.79 -10.14 14.45
C TRP A 33 -12.48 -9.37 14.60
N ALA A 34 -11.96 -8.86 13.48
CA ALA A 34 -10.74 -8.08 13.43
C ALA A 34 -10.83 -7.01 12.33
N LEU A 35 -10.17 -5.87 12.57
CA LEU A 35 -9.95 -4.88 11.52
C LEU A 35 -8.89 -5.40 10.55
N HIS A 36 -9.25 -5.51 9.28
CA HIS A 36 -8.28 -5.61 8.20
C HIS A 36 -7.79 -4.19 7.86
N SER A 37 -6.57 -3.87 8.30
CA SER A 37 -5.97 -2.53 8.21
C SER A 37 -5.45 -2.16 6.82
N GLY A 38 -5.78 -2.94 5.79
CA GLY A 38 -5.35 -2.75 4.42
C GLY A 38 -6.28 -3.48 3.46
N ILE A 39 -5.80 -3.72 2.24
CA ILE A 39 -6.42 -4.60 1.25
C ILE A 39 -5.44 -5.69 0.86
N ASP A 40 -5.99 -6.82 0.45
CA ASP A 40 -5.22 -7.91 -0.14
C ASP A 40 -5.50 -7.93 -1.64
N LEU A 41 -4.44 -7.96 -2.44
CA LEU A 41 -4.48 -7.93 -3.90
C LEU A 41 -3.87 -9.21 -4.44
N SER A 42 -4.60 -9.92 -5.31
CA SER A 42 -4.07 -11.09 -6.01
C SER A 42 -2.82 -10.70 -6.78
N ALA A 43 -1.76 -11.47 -6.60
CA ALA A 43 -0.49 -11.26 -7.27
C ALA A 43 0.27 -12.58 -7.38
N ARG A 44 1.19 -12.70 -8.35
CA ARG A 44 2.06 -13.87 -8.47
C ARG A 44 3.41 -13.53 -9.08
N SER A 45 4.41 -13.38 -8.21
CA SER A 45 5.75 -12.87 -8.49
C SER A 45 5.71 -11.53 -9.22
N ASP A 46 4.73 -10.70 -8.89
CA ASP A 46 4.52 -9.40 -9.53
C ASP A 46 5.43 -8.34 -8.93
N THR A 47 5.85 -7.40 -9.78
CA THR A 47 6.59 -6.22 -9.34
C THR A 47 5.68 -5.28 -8.53
N VAL A 48 6.18 -4.85 -7.37
CA VAL A 48 5.53 -3.86 -6.50
C VAL A 48 6.11 -2.48 -6.76
N PHE A 49 5.25 -1.47 -6.84
CA PHE A 49 5.62 -0.09 -7.16
C PHE A 49 5.30 0.89 -6.01
N CYS A 50 6.16 1.90 -5.84
CA CYS A 50 5.93 2.98 -4.90
C CYS A 50 4.83 3.93 -5.41
N ILE A 51 3.73 4.07 -4.66
CA ILE A 51 2.51 4.75 -5.14
C ILE A 51 2.67 6.26 -5.31
N LEU A 52 3.62 6.85 -4.58
CA LEU A 52 3.89 8.28 -4.44
C LEU A 52 5.37 8.45 -4.11
N ASN A 53 5.93 9.63 -4.37
CA ASN A 53 7.25 10.00 -3.86
C ASN A 53 7.32 9.83 -2.34
N GLY A 54 8.47 9.43 -1.79
CA GLY A 54 8.61 9.26 -0.36
C GLY A 54 9.97 8.77 0.10
N VAL A 55 10.08 8.50 1.39
CA VAL A 55 11.28 7.94 2.03
C VAL A 55 10.91 6.63 2.69
N VAL A 56 11.68 5.57 2.43
CA VAL A 56 11.53 4.30 3.12
C VAL A 56 11.88 4.50 4.59
N ARG A 57 10.91 4.27 5.48
CA ARG A 57 11.15 4.36 6.93
C ARG A 57 11.42 3.00 7.55
N LYS A 58 10.89 1.94 6.97
CA LYS A 58 11.18 0.55 7.36
C LYS A 58 11.23 -0.34 6.14
N ALA A 59 12.24 -1.19 6.06
CA ALA A 59 12.30 -2.33 5.17
C ALA A 59 12.87 -3.49 6.00
N GLY A 60 12.13 -4.58 6.12
CA GLY A 60 12.51 -5.67 7.01
C GLY A 60 11.45 -6.75 7.13
N TYR A 61 11.58 -7.61 8.15
CA TYR A 61 10.68 -8.73 8.38
C TYR A 61 9.82 -8.50 9.63
N ASP A 62 8.53 -8.78 9.52
CA ASP A 62 7.59 -8.86 10.63
C ASP A 62 6.89 -10.22 10.62
N THR A 63 6.55 -10.76 11.78
CA THR A 63 5.96 -12.10 11.87
C THR A 63 4.58 -12.20 11.21
N ARG A 64 3.82 -11.09 11.13
CA ARG A 64 2.51 -11.06 10.47
C ARG A 64 2.66 -10.64 9.02
N LEU A 65 3.31 -9.52 8.76
CA LEU A 65 3.45 -8.95 7.41
C LEU A 65 4.49 -9.66 6.55
N GLY A 66 5.33 -10.52 7.11
CA GLY A 66 6.45 -11.11 6.38
C GLY A 66 7.50 -10.06 6.03
N LEU A 67 8.15 -10.22 4.87
CA LEU A 67 8.99 -9.18 4.32
C LEU A 67 8.12 -8.00 3.89
N TYR A 68 8.44 -6.80 4.35
CA TYR A 68 7.62 -5.62 4.12
C TYR A 68 8.45 -4.35 3.94
N ILE A 69 7.84 -3.37 3.29
CA ILE A 69 8.35 -2.02 3.09
C ILE A 69 7.31 -1.03 3.62
N LYS A 70 7.74 -0.03 4.39
CA LYS A 70 6.90 1.08 4.86
C LYS A 70 7.50 2.42 4.40
N VAL A 71 6.72 3.18 3.65
CA VAL A 71 7.13 4.45 3.05
C VAL A 71 6.38 5.61 3.69
N ASP A 72 7.11 6.68 4.01
CA ASP A 72 6.60 7.97 4.44
C ASP A 72 6.57 8.90 3.22
N HIS A 73 5.37 9.30 2.79
CA HIS A 73 5.16 10.16 1.63
C HIS A 73 5.09 11.65 2.01
N GLY A 74 5.34 11.98 3.28
CA GLY A 74 5.15 13.32 3.82
C GLY A 74 3.69 13.65 4.10
N SER A 75 3.44 14.82 4.70
CA SER A 75 2.09 15.32 5.06
C SER A 75 1.25 14.34 5.90
N GLY A 76 1.90 13.40 6.59
CA GLY A 76 1.25 12.37 7.39
C GLY A 76 0.67 11.20 6.59
N VAL A 77 0.99 11.06 5.30
CA VAL A 77 0.60 9.92 4.45
C VAL A 77 1.68 8.85 4.48
N TRP A 78 1.27 7.60 4.74
CA TRP A 78 2.16 6.45 4.76
C TRP A 78 1.55 5.30 3.98
N SER A 79 2.41 4.50 3.34
CA SER A 79 2.03 3.24 2.73
C SER A 79 2.83 2.09 3.31
N THR A 80 2.22 0.90 3.37
CA THR A 80 2.93 -0.34 3.71
C THR A 80 2.63 -1.41 2.67
N TYR A 81 3.67 -2.11 2.24
CA TYR A 81 3.67 -3.20 1.28
C TYR A 81 4.16 -4.45 1.99
N GLY A 82 3.28 -5.44 2.19
CA GLY A 82 3.58 -6.66 2.94
C GLY A 82 3.58 -7.92 2.08
N HIS A 83 4.01 -9.01 2.71
CA HIS A 83 4.09 -10.37 2.17
C HIS A 83 5.04 -10.51 0.98
N LEU A 84 6.06 -9.65 0.89
CA LEU A 84 7.00 -9.65 -0.23
C LEU A 84 7.87 -10.92 -0.22
N SER A 85 8.33 -11.34 -1.40
CA SER A 85 9.41 -12.34 -1.52
C SER A 85 10.78 -11.66 -1.59
N GLN A 86 10.83 -10.43 -2.13
CA GLN A 86 12.05 -9.64 -2.27
C GLN A 86 11.77 -8.16 -2.00
N SER A 87 12.74 -7.50 -1.38
CA SER A 87 12.81 -6.04 -1.24
C SER A 87 14.04 -5.56 -2.02
N TRP A 88 13.87 -4.53 -2.84
CA TRP A 88 14.96 -3.90 -3.60
C TRP A 88 15.40 -2.55 -3.00
N VAL A 89 14.81 -2.20 -1.86
CA VAL A 89 15.06 -0.96 -1.14
C VAL A 89 15.38 -1.25 0.31
N MET A 90 16.06 -0.31 0.96
CA MET A 90 16.41 -0.34 2.37
C MET A 90 15.90 0.91 3.09
N ALA A 91 15.97 0.90 4.43
CA ALA A 91 15.58 2.05 5.22
C ALA A 91 16.42 3.29 4.83
N MET A 92 15.76 4.45 4.80
CA MET A 92 16.28 5.75 4.39
C MET A 92 16.42 6.00 2.88
N ASP A 93 16.13 5.01 2.02
CA ASP A 93 16.06 5.24 0.57
C ASP A 93 14.98 6.27 0.23
N THR A 94 15.31 7.19 -0.68
CA THR A 94 14.35 8.09 -1.30
C THR A 94 13.78 7.43 -2.55
N LEU A 95 12.46 7.44 -2.68
CA LEU A 95 11.73 6.80 -3.76
C LEU A 95 10.98 7.83 -4.60
N SER A 96 11.02 7.64 -5.91
CA SER A 96 10.10 8.29 -6.84
C SER A 96 8.80 7.49 -6.96
N GLU A 97 7.72 8.14 -7.40
CA GLU A 97 6.52 7.44 -7.81
C GLU A 97 6.83 6.46 -8.96
N ALA A 98 6.08 5.37 -9.01
CA ALA A 98 6.26 4.29 -9.98
C ALA A 98 7.63 3.60 -9.92
N GLN A 99 8.48 3.91 -8.94
CA GLN A 99 9.72 3.19 -8.72
C GLN A 99 9.40 1.75 -8.29
N PRO A 100 9.99 0.73 -8.95
CA PRO A 100 9.91 -0.65 -8.47
C PRO A 100 10.64 -0.81 -7.14
N ILE A 101 10.00 -1.45 -6.16
CA ILE A 101 10.54 -1.57 -4.80
C ILE A 101 10.71 -3.02 -4.31
N GLY A 102 10.16 -3.99 -5.03
CA GLY A 102 10.27 -5.40 -4.66
C GLY A 102 9.33 -6.29 -5.48
N ILE A 103 9.22 -7.55 -5.05
CA ILE A 103 8.39 -8.59 -5.67
C ILE A 103 7.43 -9.17 -4.63
N THR A 104 6.18 -9.41 -5.03
CA THR A 104 5.18 -10.07 -4.18
C THR A 104 5.62 -11.49 -3.80
N GLY A 105 5.04 -12.02 -2.73
CA GLY A 105 5.36 -13.36 -2.26
C GLY A 105 4.35 -13.88 -1.26
N ALA A 106 4.75 -14.90 -0.52
CA ALA A 106 3.93 -15.55 0.49
C ALA A 106 4.64 -15.62 1.86
N THR A 107 5.30 -14.53 2.26
CA THR A 107 6.03 -14.47 3.54
C THR A 107 5.15 -13.96 4.69
N GLY A 108 5.49 -14.33 5.93
CA GLY A 108 4.71 -13.98 7.11
C GLY A 108 3.46 -14.85 7.26
N ARG A 109 2.37 -14.26 7.76
CA ARG A 109 1.14 -14.97 8.10
C ARG A 109 0.12 -14.89 6.98
N VAL A 110 0.29 -15.74 5.97
CA VAL A 110 -0.55 -15.81 4.78
C VAL A 110 -0.92 -17.25 4.43
N THR A 111 -2.00 -17.44 3.66
CA THR A 111 -2.42 -18.74 3.13
C THR A 111 -2.02 -18.95 1.67
N GLY A 112 -1.49 -17.92 1.02
CA GLY A 112 -1.13 -17.92 -0.39
C GLY A 112 -0.52 -16.58 -0.78
N GLU A 113 0.11 -16.56 -1.94
CA GLU A 113 0.76 -15.36 -2.47
C GLU A 113 -0.25 -14.25 -2.77
N HIS A 114 0.05 -13.04 -2.29
CA HIS A 114 -0.69 -11.80 -2.57
C HIS A 114 0.13 -10.60 -2.08
N LEU A 115 -0.28 -9.39 -2.47
CA LEU A 115 0.20 -8.16 -1.86
C LEU A 115 -0.78 -7.72 -0.76
N HIS A 116 -0.30 -7.59 0.47
CA HIS A 116 -1.00 -6.80 1.49
C HIS A 116 -0.59 -5.33 1.35
N PHE A 117 -1.56 -4.45 1.14
CA PHE A 117 -1.33 -3.02 0.94
C PHE A 117 -2.16 -2.19 1.93
N SER A 118 -1.52 -1.33 2.69
CA SER A 118 -2.20 -0.42 3.62
C SER A 118 -1.77 1.03 3.40
N VAL A 119 -2.70 1.94 3.69
CA VAL A 119 -2.45 3.39 3.69
C VAL A 119 -2.85 3.96 5.04
N GLN A 120 -2.02 4.85 5.58
CA GLN A 120 -2.32 5.61 6.80
C GLN A 120 -2.30 7.10 6.49
N PHE A 121 -3.21 7.85 7.11
CA PHE A 121 -3.15 9.30 7.18
C PHE A 121 -3.22 9.74 8.64
N ARG A 122 -2.21 10.48 9.10
CA ARG A 122 -2.09 10.94 10.49
C ARG A 122 -2.36 9.80 11.49
N GLN A 123 -1.65 8.69 11.30
CA GLN A 123 -1.69 7.46 12.14
C GLN A 123 -3.00 6.66 12.10
N ARG A 124 -3.97 7.03 11.27
CA ARG A 124 -5.21 6.27 11.08
C ARG A 124 -5.18 5.52 9.76
N TYR A 125 -5.55 4.24 9.76
CA TYR A 125 -5.70 3.48 8.52
C TYR A 125 -6.87 4.01 7.71
N LEU A 126 -6.64 4.18 6.41
CA LEU A 126 -7.66 4.55 5.43
C LEU A 126 -8.02 3.33 4.58
N ASN A 127 -9.20 3.35 3.96
CA ASN A 127 -9.50 2.41 2.88
C ASN A 127 -8.57 2.70 1.69
N PRO A 128 -7.63 1.79 1.34
CA PRO A 128 -6.66 2.02 0.29
C PRO A 128 -7.27 2.19 -1.10
N LEU A 129 -8.39 1.53 -1.40
CA LEU A 129 -9.06 1.68 -2.71
C LEU A 129 -9.61 3.10 -2.90
N LEU A 130 -10.27 3.64 -1.87
CA LEU A 130 -10.78 5.01 -1.91
C LEU A 130 -9.63 6.03 -1.98
N PHE A 131 -8.51 5.74 -1.31
CA PHE A 131 -7.32 6.58 -1.39
C PHE A 131 -6.73 6.58 -2.81
N LEU A 132 -6.50 5.40 -3.39
CA LEU A 132 -5.98 5.25 -4.76
C LEU A 132 -6.90 5.92 -5.79
N GLN A 133 -8.22 5.76 -5.67
CA GLN A 133 -9.19 6.40 -6.56
C GLN A 133 -9.07 7.94 -6.54
N LYS A 134 -8.91 8.52 -5.34
CA LYS A 134 -8.80 9.97 -5.15
C LYS A 134 -7.52 10.54 -5.74
N ILE A 135 -6.38 9.86 -5.57
CA ILE A 135 -5.10 10.35 -6.09
C ILE A 135 -4.99 10.17 -7.61
N LEU A 136 -5.57 9.11 -8.16
CA LEU A 136 -5.57 8.84 -9.62
C LEU A 136 -6.57 9.70 -10.40
N THR A 137 -7.54 10.31 -9.73
CA THR A 137 -8.57 11.16 -10.36
C THR A 137 -8.60 12.55 -9.73
N PRO A 138 -7.62 13.44 -10.00
CA PRO A 138 -7.53 14.74 -9.34
C PRO A 138 -8.71 15.71 -9.62
N ASN A 139 -9.53 15.43 -10.64
CA ASN A 139 -10.47 16.39 -11.25
C ASN A 139 -11.93 16.34 -10.76
N GLN A 140 -12.20 16.04 -9.48
CA GLN A 140 -13.58 16.11 -8.94
C GLN A 140 -13.75 17.10 -7.77
N ILE A 141 -12.77 17.97 -7.48
CA ILE A 141 -12.84 18.95 -6.38
C ILE A 141 -13.44 20.32 -6.84
N THR A 142 -13.82 20.51 -8.10
CA THR A 142 -14.28 21.82 -8.61
C THR A 142 -15.76 21.91 -8.95
N LYS A 143 -16.64 21.13 -8.31
CA LYS A 143 -18.08 21.38 -8.39
C LYS A 143 -18.75 21.13 -7.03
N GLU A 144 -18.72 22.15 -6.18
CA GLU A 144 -19.87 22.45 -5.33
C GLU A 144 -20.60 23.68 -5.93
N PRO A 145 -21.93 23.76 -5.80
CA PRO A 145 -22.78 24.74 -6.48
C PRO A 145 -22.47 26.19 -6.12
#